data_AF-A0A285Z053-F1
#
_entry.id   AF-A0A285Z053-F1
#
_cell.length_a   1.000
_cell.length_b   1.000
_cell.length_c   1.000
_cell.angle_alpha   90.00
_cell.angle_beta   90.00
_cell.angle_gamma   90.00
#
_symmetry.space_group_name_H-M   'P 1'
#
loop_
_entity.id
_entity.type
_entity.pdbx_description
1 polymer ?
#
loop_
_entity_poly.entity_id
_entity_poly.type
_entity_poly.pdbx_seq_one_letter_code
_entity_poly.pdbx_strand_id
1 'polypeptide(L)'
;MLRPIPHPLAVAIFAGMLQIPAQAALNAVDPGPYNLANGNFAGWYQDSHGRTLDLCLTKAVSSRVAGAPGAPAYMCTLLPTPGVFDDTQPIAFPTNFPDEAFWFTADAAIVDAARGIDLSYGTAIEAAFAAEEPVEGDQVSFARVRIRVDVPTAGTYVVTHPYGVEVFDVPAGGRRAINMTRDIGIAGAGDFSGALKGDVGPFLRSVNGPYTEGSERFIGDPNLDERVTGSPFNTNFVRIEGPGGIDLRTELFSISGKLSDVALPTPLMPQRTTYSRRTENGDLHAQQDVFVMAPPPPAAVTLTSQTPNLNLTEANGTGAWYAQSVLNPNVPTTLVLTADNSVAIPTSSLTTANLPLTDLVTITQAEYHLSTGQLTLVASTSDETSPPALTAHTGNGTLLGNLSGNGAVKTLSTSLSPIPPAKVQVTSANGGSDSEDVVLVP
;
A
#
# COMPACT_ATOMS: atom_id res chain seq x y z
N MET A 1 -23.30 34.84 21.19
CA MET A 1 -22.57 33.95 20.26
C MET A 1 -22.11 32.75 21.05
N LEU A 2 -22.87 31.65 21.02
CA LEU A 2 -22.48 30.40 21.67
C LEU A 2 -21.43 29.71 20.77
N ARG A 3 -20.24 29.47 21.32
CA ARG A 3 -19.28 28.54 20.71
C ARG A 3 -19.81 27.11 20.91
N PRO A 4 -19.90 26.28 19.87
CA PRO A 4 -20.23 24.87 20.07
C PRO A 4 -19.10 24.21 20.86
N ILE A 5 -19.46 23.53 21.94
CA ILE A 5 -18.56 22.66 22.71
C ILE A 5 -18.44 21.36 21.90
N PRO A 6 -17.26 20.97 21.41
CA PRO A 6 -17.12 19.72 20.68
C PRO A 6 -17.34 18.53 21.64
N HIS A 7 -18.15 17.58 21.20
CA HIS A 7 -18.42 16.34 21.94
C HIS A 7 -17.12 15.51 22.11
N PRO A 8 -16.89 14.90 23.28
CA PRO A 8 -15.66 14.15 23.57
C PRO A 8 -15.43 12.91 22.69
N LEU A 9 -16.43 12.48 21.92
CA LEU A 9 -16.29 11.38 20.95
C LEU A 9 -15.58 11.80 19.65
N ALA A 10 -15.60 13.10 19.29
CA ALA A 10 -14.99 13.60 18.05
C ALA A 10 -13.46 13.75 18.14
N VAL A 11 -12.92 13.87 19.35
CA VAL A 11 -11.48 14.08 19.59
C VAL A 11 -10.69 12.76 19.60
N ALA A 12 -11.34 11.64 19.92
CA ALA A 12 -10.70 10.32 19.95
C ALA A 12 -10.43 9.74 18.54
N ILE A 13 -11.12 10.22 17.50
CA ILE A 13 -10.97 9.72 16.11
C ILE A 13 -9.85 10.46 15.37
N PHE A 14 -9.53 11.70 15.75
CA PHE A 14 -8.45 12.47 15.11
C PHE A 14 -7.04 12.03 15.52
N ALA A 15 -6.88 11.32 16.64
CA ALA A 15 -5.58 10.86 17.13
C ALA A 15 -5.04 9.59 16.42
N GLY A 16 -5.80 9.02 15.47
CA GLY A 16 -5.40 7.84 14.70
C GLY A 16 -4.90 8.11 13.27
N MET A 17 -5.00 9.34 12.76
CA MET A 17 -4.82 9.63 11.32
C MET A 17 -3.42 10.10 10.91
N LEU A 18 -2.38 9.77 11.68
CA LEU A 18 -0.97 9.89 11.28
C LEU A 18 -0.29 8.54 11.14
N GLN A 19 -1.05 7.47 10.88
CA GLN A 19 -0.48 6.35 10.16
C GLN A 19 -0.34 6.79 8.71
N ILE A 20 0.90 7.05 8.27
CA ILE A 20 1.23 6.95 6.85
C ILE A 20 0.63 5.61 6.44
N PRO A 21 -0.39 5.54 5.57
CA PRO A 21 -0.94 4.25 5.22
C PRO A 21 0.24 3.48 4.64
N ALA A 22 0.54 2.31 5.21
CA ALA A 22 1.08 1.24 4.39
C ALA A 22 0.02 1.07 3.30
N GLN A 23 0.17 1.79 2.19
CA GLN A 23 -0.80 1.79 1.12
C GLN A 23 -0.91 0.33 0.70
N ALA A 24 -2.13 -0.19 0.73
CA ALA A 24 -2.47 -1.45 0.14
C ALA A 24 -2.02 -1.39 -1.33
N ALA A 25 -0.84 -1.92 -1.65
CA ALA A 25 -0.14 -1.52 -2.87
C ALA A 25 0.36 -2.72 -3.67
N LEU A 26 0.29 -2.52 -4.99
CA LEU A 26 1.02 -3.27 -6.00
C LEU A 26 2.49 -2.85 -6.00
N ASN A 27 3.37 -3.75 -6.44
CA ASN A 27 4.81 -3.51 -6.53
C ASN A 27 5.27 -3.14 -7.95
N ALA A 28 4.75 -3.85 -8.96
CA ALA A 28 5.18 -3.67 -10.34
C ALA A 28 4.08 -4.05 -11.33
N VAL A 29 4.23 -3.58 -12.56
CA VAL A 29 3.39 -3.89 -13.71
C VAL A 29 4.28 -4.22 -14.90
N ASP A 30 3.76 -5.01 -15.84
CA ASP A 30 4.41 -5.26 -17.12
C ASP A 30 4.84 -3.93 -17.80
N PRO A 31 6.16 -3.69 -18.01
CA PRO A 31 6.63 -2.48 -18.66
C PRO A 31 6.43 -2.48 -20.18
N GLY A 32 5.91 -3.58 -20.74
CA GLY A 32 5.77 -3.79 -22.17
C GLY A 32 7.07 -4.23 -22.86
N PRO A 33 7.07 -4.34 -24.20
CA PRO A 33 5.96 -4.03 -25.11
C PRO A 33 4.75 -4.94 -24.93
N TYR A 34 3.54 -4.36 -25.03
CA TYR A 34 2.29 -5.09 -24.85
C TYR A 34 1.97 -5.96 -26.06
N ASN A 35 1.34 -7.12 -25.82
CA ASN A 35 1.02 -8.08 -26.86
C ASN A 35 -0.44 -7.92 -27.34
N LEU A 36 -0.68 -8.24 -28.61
CA LEU A 36 -2.02 -8.17 -29.19
C LEU A 36 -2.97 -9.21 -28.58
N ALA A 37 -2.44 -10.35 -28.13
CA ALA A 37 -3.22 -11.41 -27.50
C ALA A 37 -3.91 -10.95 -26.21
N ASN A 38 -3.32 -10.01 -25.49
CA ASN A 38 -3.89 -9.39 -24.29
C ASN A 38 -4.61 -8.07 -24.61
N GLY A 39 -4.93 -7.79 -25.88
CA GLY A 39 -5.55 -6.52 -26.28
C GLY A 39 -4.68 -5.29 -26.05
N ASN A 40 -3.35 -5.46 -26.11
CA ASN A 40 -2.35 -4.43 -25.80
C ASN A 40 -2.44 -3.87 -24.36
N PHE A 41 -3.05 -4.61 -23.43
CA PHE A 41 -2.93 -4.37 -21.99
C PHE A 41 -1.62 -4.91 -21.42
N ALA A 42 -1.23 -4.42 -20.23
CA ALA A 42 -0.18 -5.02 -19.42
C ALA A 42 -0.42 -6.52 -19.22
N GLY A 43 0.59 -7.35 -19.45
CA GLY A 43 0.46 -8.79 -19.27
C GLY A 43 0.18 -9.20 -17.83
N TRP A 44 0.73 -8.46 -16.86
CA TRP A 44 0.69 -8.83 -15.45
C TRP A 44 0.80 -7.63 -14.49
N TYR A 45 0.34 -7.83 -13.26
CA TYR A 45 0.67 -7.02 -12.08
C TYR A 45 1.28 -7.89 -10.98
N GLN A 46 2.29 -7.36 -10.30
CA GLN A 46 2.90 -7.97 -9.12
C GLN A 46 2.48 -7.18 -7.88
N ASP A 47 2.08 -7.89 -6.81
CA ASP A 47 1.83 -7.27 -5.51
C ASP A 47 3.10 -7.12 -4.64
N SER A 48 2.98 -6.38 -3.54
CA SER A 48 4.07 -6.18 -2.57
C SER A 48 4.50 -7.46 -1.83
N HIS A 49 3.72 -8.54 -1.92
CA HIS A 49 4.08 -9.89 -1.43
C HIS A 49 4.70 -10.78 -2.52
N GLY A 50 4.97 -10.22 -3.70
CA GLY A 50 5.64 -10.87 -4.81
C GLY A 50 4.74 -11.78 -5.65
N ARG A 51 3.44 -11.90 -5.35
CA ARG A 51 2.51 -12.62 -6.22
C ARG A 51 2.30 -11.83 -7.49
N THR A 52 2.35 -12.52 -8.61
CA THR A 52 2.12 -11.93 -9.93
C THR A 52 0.90 -12.56 -10.56
N LEU A 53 -0.02 -11.74 -11.05
CA LEU A 53 -1.24 -12.18 -11.71
C LEU A 53 -1.24 -11.72 -13.17
N ASP A 54 -1.56 -12.63 -14.08
CA ASP A 54 -1.76 -12.32 -15.50
C ASP A 54 -3.14 -11.71 -15.72
N LEU A 55 -3.30 -10.92 -16.80
CA LEU A 55 -4.62 -10.53 -17.27
C LEU A 55 -5.41 -11.80 -17.61
N CYS A 56 -6.50 -12.04 -16.90
CA CYS A 56 -7.20 -13.32 -16.93
C CYS A 56 -8.08 -13.43 -18.18
N LEU A 57 -7.51 -13.97 -19.27
CA LEU A 57 -8.17 -14.16 -20.57
C LEU A 57 -8.31 -15.64 -20.97
N THR A 58 -8.38 -16.56 -20.00
CA THR A 58 -8.55 -17.99 -20.24
C THR A 58 -9.99 -18.46 -20.00
N LYS A 59 -10.40 -19.48 -20.75
CA LYS A 59 -11.70 -20.16 -20.62
C LYS A 59 -11.61 -21.44 -19.78
N ALA A 60 -10.55 -21.59 -18.97
CA ALA A 60 -10.49 -22.65 -17.97
C ALA A 60 -11.71 -22.56 -17.04
N VAL A 61 -12.30 -23.72 -16.72
CA VAL A 61 -13.48 -23.83 -15.88
C VAL A 61 -13.13 -24.51 -14.57
N SER A 62 -13.82 -24.14 -13.51
CA SER A 62 -13.73 -24.80 -12.22
C SER A 62 -14.08 -26.28 -12.33
N SER A 63 -13.19 -27.14 -11.82
CA SER A 63 -13.49 -28.56 -11.60
C SER A 63 -14.31 -28.80 -10.32
N ARG A 64 -14.49 -27.78 -9.48
CA ARG A 64 -15.24 -27.84 -8.21
C ARG A 64 -16.70 -27.46 -8.37
N VAL A 65 -17.01 -26.55 -9.29
CA VAL A 65 -18.37 -26.06 -9.53
C VAL A 65 -18.78 -26.35 -10.96
N ALA A 66 -19.91 -27.03 -11.13
CA ALA A 66 -20.47 -27.24 -12.46
C ALA A 66 -21.04 -25.92 -12.99
N GLY A 67 -20.72 -25.58 -14.24
CA GLY A 67 -21.35 -24.46 -14.94
C GLY A 67 -22.84 -24.72 -15.22
N ALA A 68 -23.57 -23.66 -15.52
CA ALA A 68 -24.96 -23.72 -15.99
C ALA A 68 -25.01 -23.60 -17.54
N PRO A 69 -26.11 -24.03 -18.19
CA PRO A 69 -26.29 -23.79 -19.62
C PRO A 69 -26.17 -22.30 -19.97
N GLY A 70 -25.22 -21.95 -20.83
CA GLY A 70 -24.93 -20.56 -21.21
C GLY A 70 -24.21 -19.73 -20.14
N ALA A 71 -23.74 -20.36 -19.05
CA ALA A 71 -22.91 -19.73 -18.03
C ALA A 71 -21.87 -20.75 -17.51
N PRO A 72 -20.77 -20.97 -18.27
CA PRO A 72 -19.68 -21.82 -17.82
C PRO A 72 -19.07 -21.28 -16.51
N ALA A 73 -18.63 -22.19 -15.63
CA ALA A 73 -17.99 -21.82 -14.37
C ALA A 73 -16.53 -21.40 -14.60
N TYR A 74 -16.31 -20.32 -15.35
CA TYR A 74 -14.98 -19.84 -15.70
C TYR A 74 -14.15 -19.47 -14.47
N MET A 75 -12.84 -19.70 -14.54
CA MET A 75 -11.88 -19.25 -13.52
C MET A 75 -11.50 -17.77 -13.67
N CYS A 76 -11.72 -17.21 -14.86
CA CYS A 76 -11.63 -15.77 -15.15
C CYS A 76 -13.02 -15.16 -15.24
N THR A 77 -13.17 -13.91 -14.78
CA THR A 77 -14.39 -13.12 -14.99
C THR A 77 -14.47 -12.67 -16.45
N LEU A 78 -15.10 -13.48 -17.30
CA LEU A 78 -15.32 -13.23 -18.72
C LEU A 78 -16.83 -13.04 -18.96
N LEU A 79 -17.30 -11.79 -18.88
CA LEU A 79 -18.73 -11.47 -19.01
C LEU A 79 -19.10 -11.31 -20.50
N PRO A 80 -20.03 -12.13 -21.05
CA PRO A 80 -20.49 -11.94 -22.42
C PRO A 80 -21.26 -10.62 -22.57
N THR A 81 -20.91 -9.84 -23.59
CA THR A 81 -21.54 -8.56 -23.91
C THR A 81 -22.10 -8.63 -25.33
N PRO A 82 -23.44 -8.61 -25.53
CA PRO A 82 -24.04 -8.80 -26.84
C PRO A 82 -23.51 -7.82 -27.89
N GLY A 83 -22.90 -8.35 -28.95
CA GLY A 83 -22.30 -7.55 -30.03
C GLY A 83 -20.85 -7.14 -29.81
N VAL A 84 -20.28 -7.38 -28.62
CA VAL A 84 -18.91 -7.01 -28.23
C VAL A 84 -18.08 -8.26 -27.93
N PHE A 85 -18.56 -9.13 -27.04
CA PHE A 85 -17.87 -10.36 -26.64
C PHE A 85 -18.82 -11.56 -26.55
N ASP A 86 -18.54 -12.56 -27.39
CA ASP A 86 -19.16 -13.88 -27.38
C ASP A 86 -18.16 -14.91 -26.81
N ASP A 87 -18.48 -15.41 -25.61
CA ASP A 87 -17.67 -16.39 -24.88
C ASP A 87 -17.69 -17.80 -25.51
N THR A 88 -18.44 -18.01 -26.59
CA THR A 88 -18.36 -19.23 -27.41
C THR A 88 -17.32 -19.13 -28.52
N GLN A 89 -16.87 -17.92 -28.87
CA GLN A 89 -15.87 -17.66 -29.92
C GLN A 89 -14.48 -17.40 -29.32
N PRO A 90 -13.37 -17.64 -30.05
CA PRO A 90 -12.02 -17.33 -29.55
C PRO A 90 -11.89 -15.86 -29.09
N ILE A 91 -11.17 -15.63 -27.99
CA ILE A 91 -10.82 -14.27 -27.56
C ILE A 91 -9.81 -13.70 -28.57
N ALA A 92 -10.14 -12.60 -29.21
CA ALA A 92 -9.34 -11.98 -30.26
C ALA A 92 -9.59 -10.46 -30.32
N PHE A 93 -8.56 -9.68 -29.99
CA PHE A 93 -8.64 -8.21 -30.07
C PHE A 93 -8.40 -7.72 -31.52
N PRO A 94 -9.12 -6.68 -32.00
CA PRO A 94 -10.20 -5.94 -31.33
C PRO A 94 -11.61 -6.50 -31.58
N THR A 95 -11.76 -7.66 -32.24
CA THR A 95 -13.08 -8.09 -32.75
C THR A 95 -13.96 -8.80 -31.73
N ASN A 96 -13.46 -9.84 -31.07
CA ASN A 96 -14.21 -10.61 -30.07
C ASN A 96 -13.40 -10.62 -28.77
N PHE A 97 -13.45 -9.50 -28.04
CA PHE A 97 -12.65 -9.27 -26.85
C PHE A 97 -13.54 -8.68 -25.76
N PRO A 98 -13.42 -9.10 -24.50
CA PRO A 98 -14.24 -8.55 -23.43
C PRO A 98 -13.95 -7.05 -23.23
N ASP A 99 -15.01 -6.25 -23.09
CA ASP A 99 -14.96 -4.81 -22.79
C ASP A 99 -14.38 -4.52 -21.40
N GLU A 100 -14.51 -5.48 -20.47
CA GLU A 100 -13.85 -5.50 -19.18
C GLU A 100 -13.12 -6.84 -18.95
N ALA A 101 -11.87 -6.79 -18.50
CA ALA A 101 -11.11 -7.95 -18.07
C ALA A 101 -10.35 -7.65 -16.77
N PHE A 102 -9.86 -8.68 -16.09
CA PHE A 102 -9.36 -8.51 -14.72
C PHE A 102 -8.04 -9.25 -14.51
N TRP A 103 -7.09 -8.59 -13.87
CA TRP A 103 -5.92 -9.27 -13.28
C TRP A 103 -6.28 -9.88 -11.93
N PHE A 104 -7.19 -9.24 -11.20
CA PHE A 104 -7.63 -9.63 -9.87
C PHE A 104 -9.08 -9.20 -9.64
N THR A 105 -9.88 -10.07 -9.03
CA THR A 105 -11.15 -9.68 -8.40
C THR A 105 -11.30 -10.33 -7.03
N ALA A 106 -11.94 -9.61 -6.11
CA ALA A 106 -12.45 -10.14 -4.86
C ALA A 106 -13.79 -9.51 -4.51
N ASP A 107 -14.83 -10.32 -4.53
CA ASP A 107 -16.20 -9.89 -4.29
C ASP A 107 -16.73 -10.53 -3.01
N ALA A 108 -17.47 -9.77 -2.21
CA ALA A 108 -18.13 -10.25 -1.00
C ALA A 108 -19.52 -9.62 -0.85
N ALA A 109 -20.42 -10.34 -0.17
CA ALA A 109 -21.77 -9.86 0.08
C ALA A 109 -22.23 -10.13 1.51
N ILE A 110 -23.10 -9.26 2.02
CA ILE A 110 -23.83 -9.45 3.28
C ILE A 110 -25.29 -9.11 3.03
N VAL A 111 -26.18 -10.10 3.17
CA VAL A 111 -27.63 -9.89 3.05
C VAL A 111 -28.29 -10.23 4.37
N ASP A 112 -28.92 -9.24 5.00
CA ASP A 112 -29.71 -9.37 6.21
C ASP A 112 -31.01 -8.57 6.08
N ALA A 113 -32.05 -9.24 5.60
CA ALA A 113 -33.37 -8.64 5.42
C ALA A 113 -34.01 -8.18 6.74
N ALA A 114 -33.68 -8.80 7.88
CA ALA A 114 -34.26 -8.42 9.17
C ALA A 114 -33.71 -7.08 9.67
N ARG A 115 -32.45 -6.78 9.33
CA ARG A 115 -31.80 -5.49 9.61
C ARG A 115 -31.89 -4.50 8.43
N GLY A 116 -32.47 -4.91 7.31
CA GLY A 116 -32.59 -4.08 6.11
C GLY A 116 -31.26 -3.78 5.44
N ILE A 117 -30.30 -4.72 5.51
CA ILE A 117 -28.98 -4.61 4.89
C ILE A 117 -28.88 -5.52 3.67
N ASP A 118 -28.45 -4.95 2.55
CA ASP A 118 -27.95 -5.67 1.37
C ASP A 118 -26.66 -4.98 0.92
N LEU A 119 -25.52 -5.57 1.25
CA LEU A 119 -24.19 -5.06 0.98
C LEU A 119 -23.52 -5.90 -0.11
N SER A 120 -23.00 -5.23 -1.14
CA SER A 120 -22.02 -5.78 -2.06
C SER A 120 -20.71 -5.00 -1.98
N TYR A 121 -19.61 -5.73 -1.76
CA TYR A 121 -18.24 -5.25 -1.84
C TYR A 121 -17.58 -5.88 -3.06
N GLY A 122 -16.90 -5.08 -3.87
CA GLY A 122 -16.06 -5.58 -4.96
C GLY A 122 -14.76 -4.82 -5.01
N THR A 123 -13.65 -5.52 -5.17
CA THR A 123 -12.33 -4.94 -5.41
C THR A 123 -11.64 -5.64 -6.56
N ALA A 124 -10.90 -4.88 -7.36
CA ALA A 124 -10.30 -5.41 -8.57
C ALA A 124 -9.05 -4.64 -8.99
N ILE A 125 -8.19 -5.31 -9.76
CA ILE A 125 -7.29 -4.66 -10.71
C ILE A 125 -7.86 -4.95 -12.10
N GLU A 126 -8.35 -3.90 -12.75
CA GLU A 126 -9.29 -4.01 -13.86
C GLU A 126 -8.72 -3.37 -15.13
N ALA A 127 -8.93 -4.04 -16.25
CA ALA A 127 -8.68 -3.60 -17.61
C ALA A 127 -10.02 -3.20 -18.22
N ALA A 128 -10.09 -2.00 -18.77
CA ALA A 128 -11.27 -1.52 -19.48
C ALA A 128 -10.85 -0.63 -20.66
N PHE A 129 -11.83 -0.21 -21.45
CA PHE A 129 -11.65 0.76 -22.51
C PHE A 129 -12.31 2.09 -22.14
N ALA A 130 -11.63 3.21 -22.36
CA ALA A 130 -12.13 4.55 -22.03
C ALA A 130 -13.45 4.89 -22.73
N ALA A 131 -13.70 4.30 -23.91
CA ALA A 131 -14.95 4.43 -24.67
C ALA A 131 -15.86 3.20 -24.55
N GLU A 132 -15.63 2.33 -23.58
CA GLU A 132 -16.37 1.08 -23.29
C GLU A 132 -16.28 0.00 -24.39
N GLU A 133 -15.83 0.33 -25.59
CA GLU A 133 -15.64 -0.63 -26.68
C GLU A 133 -14.17 -1.06 -26.83
N PRO A 134 -13.87 -2.34 -27.14
CA PRO A 134 -12.52 -2.82 -27.40
C PRO A 134 -11.86 -2.17 -28.62
N VAL A 135 -11.22 -1.02 -28.40
CA VAL A 135 -10.56 -0.22 -29.43
C VAL A 135 -9.11 0.04 -29.05
N GLU A 136 -8.23 -0.07 -30.04
CA GLU A 136 -6.82 0.23 -29.84
C GLU A 136 -6.62 1.70 -29.51
N GLY A 137 -5.86 1.97 -28.45
CA GLY A 137 -5.63 3.32 -27.96
C GLY A 137 -6.64 3.81 -26.93
N ASP A 138 -7.59 2.96 -26.50
CA ASP A 138 -8.53 3.27 -25.42
C ASP A 138 -8.25 2.49 -24.13
N GLN A 139 -7.20 1.66 -24.10
CA GLN A 139 -6.87 0.80 -22.96
C GLN A 139 -6.54 1.61 -21.70
N VAL A 140 -7.30 1.35 -20.63
CA VAL A 140 -7.06 1.88 -19.28
C VAL A 140 -6.98 0.76 -18.26
N SER A 141 -6.20 0.98 -17.20
CA SER A 141 -6.22 0.13 -16.01
C SER A 141 -6.39 0.95 -14.75
N PHE A 142 -6.96 0.33 -13.72
CA PHE A 142 -7.13 0.97 -12.42
C PHE A 142 -7.31 -0.07 -11.32
N ALA A 143 -7.03 0.36 -10.09
CA ALA A 143 -7.42 -0.33 -8.88
C ALA A 143 -8.81 0.15 -8.46
N ARG A 144 -9.73 -0.79 -8.24
CA ARG A 144 -11.12 -0.51 -7.87
C ARG A 144 -11.42 -0.97 -6.45
N VAL A 145 -12.14 -0.13 -5.71
CA VAL A 145 -12.95 -0.51 -4.56
C VAL A 145 -14.37 0.00 -4.79
N ARG A 146 -15.35 -0.88 -4.66
CA ARG A 146 -16.78 -0.56 -4.84
C ARG A 146 -17.58 -1.11 -3.67
N ILE A 147 -18.38 -0.23 -3.07
CA ILE A 147 -19.26 -0.55 -1.93
C ILE A 147 -20.65 -0.04 -2.27
N ARG A 148 -21.62 -0.97 -2.34
CA ARG A 148 -23.04 -0.63 -2.48
C ARG A 148 -23.80 -1.26 -1.33
N VAL A 149 -24.62 -0.45 -0.66
CA VAL A 149 -25.39 -0.90 0.50
C VAL A 149 -26.80 -0.34 0.48
N ASP A 150 -27.78 -1.21 0.62
CA ASP A 150 -29.12 -0.85 1.07
C ASP A 150 -29.11 -0.74 2.60
N VAL A 151 -29.57 0.37 3.17
CA VAL A 151 -29.59 0.56 4.63
C VAL A 151 -30.97 1.03 5.11
N PRO A 152 -31.41 0.69 6.34
CA PRO A 152 -32.80 0.92 6.76
C PRO A 152 -33.09 2.37 7.19
N THR A 153 -32.08 3.12 7.63
CA THR A 153 -32.27 4.42 8.31
C THR A 153 -31.13 5.39 8.00
N ALA A 154 -31.34 6.67 8.27
CA ALA A 154 -30.26 7.66 8.27
C ALA A 154 -29.27 7.42 9.42
N GLY A 155 -28.02 7.84 9.23
CA GLY A 155 -26.97 7.85 10.26
C GLY A 155 -25.60 7.50 9.70
N THR A 156 -24.63 7.36 10.60
CA THR A 156 -23.25 7.02 10.24
C THR A 156 -23.06 5.51 10.16
N TYR A 157 -22.56 5.05 9.02
CA TYR A 157 -22.18 3.66 8.78
C TYR A 157 -20.66 3.56 8.59
N VAL A 158 -20.04 2.55 9.19
CA VAL A 158 -18.60 2.25 9.02
C VAL A 158 -18.49 0.91 8.31
N VAL A 159 -17.80 0.89 7.17
CA VAL A 159 -17.50 -0.34 6.43
C VAL A 159 -16.01 -0.62 6.50
N THR A 160 -15.63 -1.64 7.28
CA THR A 160 -14.27 -2.17 7.31
C THR A 160 -14.14 -3.26 6.26
N HIS A 161 -13.13 -3.17 5.41
CA HIS A 161 -12.86 -4.14 4.35
C HIS A 161 -11.37 -4.50 4.30
N PRO A 162 -10.94 -5.44 3.43
CA PRO A 162 -9.56 -5.90 3.42
C PRO A 162 -8.48 -4.85 3.16
N TYR A 163 -8.86 -3.72 2.57
CA TYR A 163 -7.94 -2.66 2.16
C TYR A 163 -8.20 -1.31 2.84
N GLY A 164 -9.07 -1.24 3.84
CA GLY A 164 -9.33 0.01 4.51
C GLY A 164 -10.62 0.05 5.33
N VAL A 165 -10.97 1.26 5.74
CA VAL A 165 -12.19 1.58 6.48
C VAL A 165 -12.82 2.80 5.83
N GLU A 166 -14.08 2.65 5.44
CA GLU A 166 -14.89 3.73 4.87
C GLU A 166 -15.95 4.17 5.86
N VAL A 167 -16.13 5.49 6.02
CA VAL A 167 -17.15 6.06 6.91
C VAL A 167 -18.14 6.85 6.06
N PHE A 168 -19.41 6.45 6.11
CA PHE A 168 -20.49 7.06 5.34
C PHE A 168 -21.46 7.78 6.27
N ASP A 169 -21.73 9.05 6.01
CA ASP A 169 -22.85 9.77 6.60
C ASP A 169 -24.07 9.66 5.67
N VAL A 170 -25.06 8.86 6.06
CA VAL A 170 -26.22 8.54 5.21
C VAL A 170 -27.41 9.40 5.63
N PRO A 171 -27.90 10.32 4.79
CA PRO A 171 -28.97 11.25 5.16
C PRO A 171 -30.36 10.61 5.21
N ALA A 172 -30.55 9.49 4.51
CA ALA A 172 -31.79 8.72 4.49
C ALA A 172 -31.51 7.25 4.13
N GLY A 173 -32.23 6.32 4.76
CA GLY A 173 -32.19 4.91 4.38
C GLY A 173 -32.84 4.66 3.01
N GLY A 174 -32.56 3.50 2.44
CA GLY A 174 -33.10 3.06 1.16
C GLY A 174 -32.13 2.21 0.37
N ARG A 175 -32.57 1.84 -0.84
CA ARG A 175 -31.77 1.07 -1.79
C ARG A 175 -30.56 1.87 -2.28
N ARG A 176 -29.37 1.28 -2.21
CA ARG A 176 -28.07 1.89 -2.58
C ARG A 176 -27.87 3.27 -1.95
N ALA A 177 -28.35 3.44 -0.72
CA ALA A 177 -28.11 4.65 0.07
C ALA A 177 -26.61 4.88 0.30
N ILE A 178 -25.82 3.80 0.31
CA ILE A 178 -24.37 3.85 0.09
C ILE A 178 -24.10 3.33 -1.33
N ASN A 179 -23.40 4.11 -2.14
CA ASN A 179 -23.00 3.76 -3.49
C ASN A 179 -21.67 4.44 -3.83
N MET A 180 -20.58 3.85 -3.35
CA MET A 180 -19.23 4.34 -3.53
C MET A 180 -18.51 3.48 -4.57
N THR A 181 -17.87 4.14 -5.52
CA THR A 181 -16.85 3.56 -6.39
C THR A 181 -15.62 4.44 -6.30
N ARG A 182 -14.48 3.83 -6.03
CA ARG A 182 -13.16 4.46 -6.06
C ARG A 182 -12.32 3.70 -7.06
N ASP A 183 -12.06 4.35 -8.19
CA ASP A 183 -11.16 3.87 -9.23
C ASP A 183 -9.91 4.75 -9.22
N ILE A 184 -8.77 4.17 -8.86
CA ILE A 184 -7.49 4.88 -8.76
C ILE A 184 -6.56 4.37 -9.85
N GLY A 185 -5.91 5.31 -10.55
CA GLY A 185 -4.87 4.98 -11.51
C GLY A 185 -5.29 5.06 -12.97
N ILE A 186 -6.51 5.53 -13.26
CA ILE A 186 -6.92 5.85 -14.63
C ILE A 186 -5.98 6.94 -15.17
N ALA A 187 -5.04 6.53 -16.01
CA ALA A 187 -4.06 7.39 -16.65
C ALA A 187 -4.39 7.55 -18.14
N GLY A 188 -3.48 8.17 -18.90
CA GLY A 188 -3.61 8.20 -20.36
C GLY A 188 -3.59 6.79 -20.94
N ALA A 189 -4.21 6.61 -22.11
CA ALA A 189 -4.29 5.30 -22.75
C ALA A 189 -2.91 4.64 -22.89
N GLY A 190 -2.84 3.37 -22.51
CA GLY A 190 -1.60 2.58 -22.51
C GLY A 190 -0.63 2.85 -21.36
N ASP A 191 -0.94 3.78 -20.43
CA ASP A 191 -0.20 3.92 -19.16
C ASP A 191 -0.84 3.06 -18.06
N PHE A 192 -0.29 1.86 -17.87
CA PHE A 192 -0.76 0.92 -16.85
C PHE A 192 -0.08 1.12 -15.48
N SER A 193 0.83 2.08 -15.35
CA SER A 193 1.51 2.35 -14.06
C SER A 193 0.61 3.04 -13.05
N GLY A 194 -0.49 3.64 -13.49
CA GLY A 194 -1.41 4.37 -12.63
C GLY A 194 -2.04 3.49 -11.55
N ALA A 195 -2.37 2.23 -11.84
CA ALA A 195 -2.94 1.30 -10.88
C ALA A 195 -2.00 0.99 -9.70
N LEU A 196 -0.67 1.18 -9.85
CA LEU A 196 0.30 1.04 -8.76
C LEU A 196 0.10 2.08 -7.64
N LYS A 197 -0.60 3.17 -7.93
CA LYS A 197 -0.94 4.23 -6.96
C LYS A 197 -2.26 3.95 -6.23
N GLY A 198 -2.94 2.86 -6.58
CA GLY A 198 -4.18 2.42 -5.97
C GLY A 198 -4.00 1.88 -4.56
N ASP A 199 -5.11 1.66 -3.89
CA ASP A 199 -5.21 1.11 -2.54
C ASP A 199 -5.73 -0.34 -2.55
N VAL A 200 -5.35 -1.11 -3.57
CA VAL A 200 -5.67 -2.54 -3.70
C VAL A 200 -4.37 -3.32 -3.78
N GLY A 201 -4.09 -4.09 -2.74
CA GLY A 201 -2.88 -4.90 -2.63
C GLY A 201 -2.47 -5.14 -1.16
N PRO A 202 -1.74 -6.21 -0.83
CA PRO A 202 -1.49 -7.40 -1.63
C PRO A 202 -2.77 -8.11 -2.10
N PHE A 203 -2.66 -9.00 -3.09
CA PHE A 203 -3.83 -9.71 -3.59
C PHE A 203 -4.39 -10.62 -2.51
N LEU A 204 -5.71 -10.53 -2.28
CA LEU A 204 -6.40 -11.55 -1.49
C LEU A 204 -6.34 -12.87 -2.23
N ARG A 205 -6.25 -13.97 -1.47
CA ARG A 205 -6.30 -15.32 -2.01
C ARG A 205 -7.15 -16.20 -1.14
N SER A 206 -7.76 -17.22 -1.75
CA SER A 206 -8.45 -18.27 -0.99
C SER A 206 -7.47 -18.95 -0.04
N VAL A 207 -7.93 -19.26 1.18
CA VAL A 207 -7.15 -20.07 2.13
C VAL A 207 -6.98 -21.52 1.68
N ASN A 208 -7.82 -21.98 0.74
CA ASN A 208 -7.80 -23.32 0.17
C ASN A 208 -7.01 -23.38 -1.15
N GLY A 209 -6.71 -22.21 -1.74
CA GLY A 209 -5.94 -22.08 -2.97
C GLY A 209 -4.42 -22.20 -2.76
N PRO A 210 -3.63 -22.15 -3.85
CA PRO A 210 -4.08 -21.94 -5.23
C PRO A 210 -4.78 -23.17 -5.82
N TYR A 211 -5.65 -22.93 -6.80
CA TYR A 211 -6.31 -23.99 -7.58
C TYR A 211 -5.62 -24.20 -8.91
N THR A 212 -5.63 -25.44 -9.40
CA THR A 212 -5.08 -25.81 -10.70
C THR A 212 -6.21 -26.28 -11.61
N GLU A 213 -6.34 -25.67 -12.79
CA GLU A 213 -7.23 -26.13 -13.86
C GLU A 213 -6.41 -26.35 -15.14
N GLY A 214 -6.34 -27.60 -15.59
CA GLY A 214 -5.41 -27.98 -16.66
C GLY A 214 -3.96 -27.68 -16.27
N SER A 215 -3.29 -26.83 -17.03
CA SER A 215 -1.92 -26.36 -16.75
C SER A 215 -1.86 -24.99 -16.06
N GLU A 216 -3.02 -24.37 -15.80
CA GLU A 216 -3.11 -23.01 -15.27
C GLU A 216 -3.38 -23.05 -13.76
N ARG A 217 -2.90 -22.03 -13.04
CA ARG A 217 -3.11 -21.89 -11.60
C ARG A 217 -3.79 -20.57 -11.26
N PHE A 218 -4.61 -20.57 -10.22
CA PHE A 218 -5.41 -19.43 -9.80
C PHE A 218 -5.31 -19.22 -8.29
N ILE A 219 -5.33 -17.96 -7.84
CA ILE A 219 -5.31 -17.61 -6.41
C ILE A 219 -6.61 -17.91 -5.67
N GLY A 220 -7.68 -18.20 -6.41
CA GLY A 220 -9.00 -18.55 -5.92
C GLY A 220 -9.88 -19.08 -7.04
N ASP A 221 -11.14 -19.34 -6.72
CA ASP A 221 -12.17 -19.76 -7.68
C ASP A 221 -13.34 -18.80 -7.55
N PRO A 222 -13.68 -18.00 -8.58
CA PRO A 222 -14.76 -17.02 -8.49
C PRO A 222 -16.16 -17.66 -8.42
N ASN A 223 -16.25 -18.99 -8.56
CA ASN A 223 -17.50 -19.74 -8.47
C ASN A 223 -17.76 -20.25 -7.03
N LEU A 224 -16.86 -19.99 -6.08
CA LEU A 224 -16.97 -20.38 -4.69
C LEU A 224 -16.89 -19.16 -3.77
N ASP A 225 -17.64 -19.20 -2.68
CA ASP A 225 -17.51 -18.25 -1.58
C ASP A 225 -16.64 -18.85 -0.47
N GLU A 226 -15.41 -18.37 -0.36
CA GLU A 226 -14.39 -18.95 0.52
C GLU A 226 -13.73 -17.91 1.42
N ARG A 227 -13.18 -18.38 2.54
CA ARG A 227 -12.36 -17.55 3.42
C ARG A 227 -11.08 -17.14 2.69
N VAL A 228 -10.63 -15.92 2.94
CA VAL A 228 -9.43 -15.36 2.30
C VAL A 228 -8.33 -15.02 3.30
N THR A 229 -7.13 -14.81 2.76
CA THR A 229 -6.00 -14.22 3.46
C THR A 229 -5.28 -13.24 2.51
N GLY A 230 -4.40 -12.39 3.05
CA GLY A 230 -3.57 -11.46 2.26
C GLY A 230 -3.85 -9.98 2.51
N SER A 231 -4.86 -9.64 3.33
CA SER A 231 -5.10 -8.23 3.72
C SER A 231 -3.85 -7.62 4.39
N PRO A 232 -3.41 -6.42 3.97
CA PRO A 232 -2.29 -5.72 4.61
C PRO A 232 -2.62 -5.20 6.01
N PHE A 233 -3.91 -5.16 6.38
CA PHE A 233 -4.38 -4.68 7.69
C PHE A 233 -4.86 -5.83 8.59
N ASN A 234 -4.62 -7.08 8.18
CA ASN A 234 -5.18 -8.27 8.84
C ASN A 234 -6.72 -8.26 8.93
N THR A 235 -7.39 -7.55 8.01
CA THR A 235 -8.85 -7.46 7.90
C THR A 235 -9.35 -8.37 6.78
N ASN A 236 -9.17 -9.69 6.90
CA ASN A 236 -9.61 -10.66 5.88
C ASN A 236 -11.15 -10.88 5.87
N PHE A 237 -11.93 -9.80 5.96
CA PHE A 237 -13.37 -9.78 6.08
C PHE A 237 -13.94 -8.43 5.58
N VAL A 238 -15.24 -8.42 5.28
CA VAL A 238 -16.03 -7.19 5.17
C VAL A 238 -16.95 -7.10 6.37
N ARG A 239 -17.01 -5.94 7.03
CA ARG A 239 -17.88 -5.67 8.18
C ARG A 239 -18.57 -4.32 8.01
N ILE A 240 -19.86 -4.26 8.27
CA ILE A 240 -20.63 -3.02 8.35
C ILE A 240 -21.15 -2.81 9.76
N GLU A 241 -20.87 -1.63 10.30
CA GLU A 241 -21.41 -1.11 11.55
C GLU A 241 -22.31 0.09 11.28
N GLY A 242 -23.37 0.27 12.08
CA GLY A 242 -24.28 1.40 11.88
C GLY A 242 -25.33 1.61 12.98
N PRO A 243 -26.28 2.52 12.76
CA PRO A 243 -27.35 2.84 13.71
C PRO A 243 -28.15 1.62 14.14
N GLY A 244 -28.74 1.68 15.34
CA GLY A 244 -29.57 0.59 15.87
C GLY A 244 -28.78 -0.67 16.27
N GLY A 245 -27.45 -0.58 16.36
CA GLY A 245 -26.59 -1.72 16.69
C GLY A 245 -26.36 -2.67 15.52
N ILE A 246 -26.41 -2.16 14.28
CA ILE A 246 -25.99 -2.92 13.10
C ILE A 246 -24.51 -3.24 13.27
N ASP A 247 -24.20 -4.53 13.20
CA ASP A 247 -22.85 -5.09 13.20
C ASP A 247 -22.93 -6.44 12.48
N LEU A 248 -22.59 -6.44 11.19
CA LEU A 248 -22.63 -7.61 10.33
C LEU A 248 -21.27 -7.81 9.67
N ARG A 249 -20.84 -9.06 9.53
CA ARG A 249 -19.54 -9.41 8.96
C ARG A 249 -19.63 -10.66 8.10
N THR A 250 -18.90 -10.68 6.99
CA THR A 250 -18.59 -11.88 6.21
C THR A 250 -17.07 -12.03 6.08
N GLU A 251 -16.59 -13.26 6.12
CA GLU A 251 -15.20 -13.62 5.77
C GLU A 251 -15.12 -14.28 4.40
N LEU A 252 -16.26 -14.46 3.72
CA LEU A 252 -16.37 -15.19 2.47
C LEU A 252 -16.26 -14.24 1.29
N PHE A 253 -15.43 -14.62 0.33
CA PHE A 253 -15.22 -13.91 -0.93
C PHE A 253 -15.22 -14.89 -2.10
N SER A 254 -15.69 -14.42 -3.24
CA SER A 254 -15.42 -15.03 -4.55
C SER A 254 -14.19 -14.34 -5.15
N ILE A 255 -13.16 -15.12 -5.49
CA ILE A 255 -11.83 -14.60 -5.89
C ILE A 255 -11.45 -15.08 -7.28
N SER A 256 -11.11 -14.17 -8.20
CA SER A 256 -10.45 -14.49 -9.47
C SER A 256 -9.05 -13.89 -9.55
N GLY A 257 -8.16 -14.61 -10.22
CA GLY A 257 -6.81 -14.15 -10.55
C GLY A 257 -5.94 -15.32 -11.00
N LYS A 258 -5.44 -15.25 -12.23
CA LYS A 258 -4.55 -16.26 -12.81
C LYS A 258 -3.12 -15.98 -12.37
N LEU A 259 -2.46 -16.96 -11.74
CA LEU A 259 -1.06 -16.86 -11.37
C LEU A 259 -0.17 -16.82 -12.62
N SER A 260 0.70 -15.82 -12.69
CA SER A 260 1.67 -15.67 -13.77
C SER A 260 2.85 -16.63 -13.60
N ASP A 261 3.43 -17.05 -14.72
CA ASP A 261 4.68 -17.81 -14.76
C ASP A 261 5.91 -16.91 -14.99
N VAL A 262 5.71 -15.58 -15.08
CA VAL A 262 6.83 -14.64 -15.23
C VAL A 262 7.74 -14.68 -13.99
N ALA A 263 9.05 -14.78 -14.23
CA ALA A 263 10.05 -14.72 -13.18
C ALA A 263 10.37 -13.25 -12.87
N LEU A 264 10.11 -12.83 -11.63
CA LEU A 264 10.35 -11.46 -11.16
C LEU A 264 11.25 -11.44 -9.93
N PRO A 265 11.95 -10.33 -9.67
CA PRO A 265 12.63 -10.13 -8.40
C PRO A 265 11.65 -10.12 -7.22
N THR A 266 12.11 -10.63 -6.08
CA THR A 266 11.44 -10.50 -4.78
C THR A 266 11.26 -9.01 -4.44
N PRO A 267 10.05 -8.51 -4.16
CA PRO A 267 9.85 -7.14 -3.72
C PRO A 267 10.71 -6.81 -2.49
N LEU A 268 11.43 -5.70 -2.54
CA LEU A 268 12.23 -5.20 -1.43
C LEU A 268 12.22 -3.67 -1.48
N MET A 269 11.51 -3.07 -0.52
CA MET A 269 11.35 -1.63 -0.42
C MET A 269 12.05 -1.13 0.85
N PRO A 270 13.27 -0.59 0.73
CA PRO A 270 13.96 0.12 1.81
C PRO A 270 13.05 1.15 2.49
N GLN A 271 13.00 1.15 3.83
CA GLN A 271 12.30 2.18 4.60
C GLN A 271 13.30 3.09 5.30
N ARG A 272 14.15 2.52 6.17
CA ARG A 272 15.10 3.30 6.97
C ARG A 272 16.32 2.49 7.33
N THR A 273 17.49 3.11 7.19
CA THR A 273 18.77 2.61 7.72
C THR A 273 19.46 3.73 8.47
N THR A 274 19.41 3.64 9.79
CA THR A 274 19.99 4.64 10.70
C THR A 274 21.03 4.02 11.61
N TYR A 275 21.96 4.83 12.10
CA TYR A 275 22.87 4.42 13.15
C TYR A 275 22.75 5.33 14.37
N SER A 276 23.17 4.86 15.53
CA SER A 276 23.38 5.71 16.70
C SER A 276 24.62 5.29 17.46
N ARG A 277 25.31 6.25 18.07
CA ARG A 277 26.51 6.02 18.86
C ARG A 277 26.49 6.92 20.08
N ARG A 278 26.64 6.35 21.27
CA ARG A 278 26.77 7.10 22.52
C ARG A 278 27.80 6.47 23.44
N THR A 279 28.30 7.24 24.39
CA THR A 279 29.14 6.73 25.48
C THR A 279 28.37 6.78 26.78
N GLU A 280 28.18 5.62 27.40
CA GLU A 280 27.49 5.50 28.69
C GLU A 280 28.47 4.91 29.70
N ASN A 281 28.73 5.62 30.80
CA ASN A 281 29.72 5.23 31.81
C ASN A 281 31.14 4.93 31.28
N GLY A 282 31.52 5.50 30.14
CA GLY A 282 32.81 5.27 29.48
C GLY A 282 32.79 4.15 28.44
N ASP A 283 31.71 3.37 28.35
CA ASP A 283 31.54 2.31 27.36
C ASP A 283 30.85 2.84 26.10
N LEU A 284 31.34 2.41 24.94
CA LEU A 284 30.76 2.76 23.65
C LEU A 284 29.54 1.85 23.38
N HIS A 285 28.39 2.48 23.20
CA HIS A 285 27.17 1.84 22.70
C HIS A 285 26.92 2.33 21.28
N ALA A 286 26.98 1.41 20.32
CA ALA A 286 26.67 1.68 18.93
C ALA A 286 25.66 0.67 18.39
N GLN A 287 24.79 1.13 17.50
CA GLN A 287 23.83 0.28 16.82
C GLN A 287 23.51 0.80 15.42
N GLN A 288 22.99 -0.10 14.59
CA GLN A 288 22.47 0.16 13.25
C GLN A 288 21.08 -0.45 13.17
N ASP A 289 20.07 0.38 12.91
CA ASP A 289 18.69 -0.03 12.81
C ASP A 289 18.26 -0.07 11.35
N VAL A 290 17.70 -1.21 10.93
CA VAL A 290 17.30 -1.46 9.54
C VAL A 290 15.82 -1.80 9.48
N PHE A 291 15.08 -1.03 8.69
CA PHE A 291 13.65 -1.21 8.41
C PHE A 291 13.46 -1.36 6.90
N VAL A 292 12.77 -2.41 6.48
CA VAL A 292 12.39 -2.63 5.08
C VAL A 292 10.99 -3.24 4.99
N MET A 293 10.32 -3.03 3.87
CA MET A 293 9.17 -3.83 3.47
C MET A 293 9.61 -4.89 2.45
N ALA A 294 9.17 -6.13 2.65
CA ALA A 294 9.39 -7.25 1.73
C ALA A 294 8.28 -8.30 1.98
N PRO A 295 8.08 -9.30 1.11
CA PRO A 295 7.09 -10.34 1.35
C PRO A 295 7.23 -10.95 2.77
N PRO A 296 6.13 -11.27 3.45
CA PRO A 296 6.17 -11.89 4.78
C PRO A 296 6.69 -13.34 4.70
N PRO A 297 6.94 -14.00 5.84
CA PRO A 297 7.26 -15.42 5.88
C PRO A 297 6.32 -16.26 4.99
N PRO A 298 6.86 -17.22 4.21
CA PRO A 298 8.17 -17.85 4.38
C PRO A 298 9.33 -17.14 3.65
N ALA A 299 9.16 -15.92 3.15
CA ALA A 299 10.29 -15.14 2.67
C ALA A 299 11.33 -14.90 3.77
N ALA A 300 12.56 -14.59 3.37
CA ALA A 300 13.66 -14.24 4.26
C ALA A 300 14.30 -12.91 3.83
N VAL A 301 14.67 -12.09 4.82
CA VAL A 301 15.45 -10.87 4.59
C VAL A 301 16.70 -10.90 5.47
N THR A 302 17.85 -10.60 4.88
CA THR A 302 19.15 -10.70 5.55
C THR A 302 20.02 -9.48 5.25
N LEU A 303 20.61 -8.90 6.29
CA LEU A 303 21.71 -7.95 6.20
C LEU A 303 23.02 -8.71 5.95
N THR A 304 23.57 -8.57 4.75
CA THR A 304 24.72 -9.33 4.25
C THR A 304 26.03 -8.53 4.25
N SER A 305 25.97 -7.22 4.48
CA SER A 305 27.16 -6.35 4.61
C SER A 305 27.87 -6.43 5.96
N GLN A 306 27.62 -7.47 6.76
CA GLN A 306 28.29 -7.69 8.04
C GLN A 306 28.60 -9.17 8.27
N THR A 307 29.48 -9.47 9.23
CA THR A 307 29.86 -10.84 9.58
C THR A 307 29.68 -11.09 11.08
N PRO A 308 28.89 -12.10 11.48
CA PRO A 308 28.04 -12.94 10.63
C PRO A 308 26.88 -12.13 10.00
N ASN A 309 26.32 -12.66 8.91
CA ASN A 309 25.07 -12.14 8.34
C ASN A 309 23.99 -12.07 9.42
N LEU A 310 23.15 -11.03 9.37
CA LEU A 310 22.07 -10.81 10.33
C LEU A 310 20.72 -10.95 9.64
N ASN A 311 19.94 -11.95 10.06
CA ASN A 311 18.57 -12.10 9.58
C ASN A 311 17.68 -11.05 10.23
N LEU A 312 16.80 -10.45 9.44
CA LEU A 312 15.75 -9.57 9.93
C LEU A 312 14.61 -10.41 10.50
N THR A 313 13.87 -9.82 11.44
CA THR A 313 12.65 -10.38 12.02
C THR A 313 11.44 -9.67 11.41
N GLU A 314 10.44 -10.43 10.99
CA GLU A 314 9.18 -9.90 10.49
C GLU A 314 8.19 -9.68 11.64
N ALA A 315 7.43 -8.59 11.58
CA ALA A 315 6.65 -8.11 12.73
C ALA A 315 5.31 -8.82 12.93
N ASN A 316 4.51 -9.03 11.87
CA ASN A 316 3.07 -9.27 12.02
C ASN A 316 2.38 -9.92 10.80
N GLY A 317 3.13 -10.52 9.87
CA GLY A 317 2.63 -11.10 8.63
C GLY A 317 2.29 -10.09 7.53
N THR A 318 2.57 -8.80 7.71
CA THR A 318 2.32 -7.75 6.70
C THR A 318 3.57 -7.36 5.92
N GLY A 319 4.70 -8.03 6.17
CA GLY A 319 5.94 -7.80 5.43
C GLY A 319 6.80 -6.66 5.96
N ALA A 320 6.55 -6.21 7.21
CA ALA A 320 7.39 -5.23 7.88
C ALA A 320 8.55 -5.94 8.59
N TRP A 321 9.78 -5.70 8.12
CA TRP A 321 10.99 -6.35 8.60
C TRP A 321 11.90 -5.38 9.37
N TYR A 322 12.48 -5.86 10.48
CA TYR A 322 13.40 -5.12 11.31
C TYR A 322 14.64 -5.94 11.70
N ALA A 323 15.80 -5.30 11.75
CA ALA A 323 16.97 -5.81 12.46
C ALA A 323 17.72 -4.66 13.16
N GLN A 324 18.40 -5.03 14.24
CA GLN A 324 19.40 -4.20 14.90
C GLN A 324 20.75 -4.89 14.88
N SER A 325 21.74 -4.24 14.28
CA SER A 325 23.14 -4.62 14.43
C SER A 325 23.79 -3.85 15.57
N VAL A 326 24.58 -4.54 16.40
CA VAL A 326 25.36 -3.93 17.51
C VAL A 326 26.74 -3.40 17.06
N LEU A 327 27.01 -3.42 15.76
CA LEU A 327 28.30 -3.01 15.21
C LEU A 327 28.44 -1.48 15.24
N ASN A 328 29.61 -0.99 15.66
CA ASN A 328 29.99 0.41 15.50
C ASN A 328 30.41 0.70 14.04
N PRO A 329 29.62 1.45 13.26
CA PRO A 329 29.95 1.71 11.86
C PRO A 329 31.04 2.78 11.71
N ASN A 330 31.91 2.58 10.72
CA ASN A 330 32.73 3.65 10.15
C ASN A 330 31.89 4.36 9.08
N VAL A 331 31.44 5.59 9.35
CA VAL A 331 30.59 6.37 8.45
C VAL A 331 31.41 7.32 7.57
N PRO A 332 31.00 7.59 6.30
CA PRO A 332 29.81 7.06 5.64
C PRO A 332 29.97 5.59 5.22
N THR A 333 28.88 4.83 5.25
CA THR A 333 28.85 3.44 4.79
C THR A 333 27.50 3.09 4.18
N THR A 334 27.45 1.99 3.44
CA THR A 334 26.26 1.46 2.80
C THR A 334 26.04 0.04 3.29
N LEU A 335 24.81 -0.24 3.74
CA LEU A 335 24.36 -1.57 4.09
C LEU A 335 23.89 -2.31 2.83
N VAL A 336 24.16 -3.62 2.80
CA VAL A 336 23.67 -4.50 1.73
C VAL A 336 22.70 -5.49 2.33
N LEU A 337 21.47 -5.49 1.81
CA LEU A 337 20.43 -6.44 2.19
C LEU A 337 20.07 -7.34 1.02
N THR A 338 19.65 -8.56 1.33
CA THR A 338 19.03 -9.49 0.39
C THR A 338 17.65 -9.90 0.85
N ALA A 339 16.69 -9.99 -0.07
CA ALA A 339 15.36 -10.56 0.16
C ALA A 339 15.10 -11.74 -0.79
N ASP A 340 14.62 -12.85 -0.24
CA ASP A 340 14.32 -14.09 -0.95
C ASP A 340 12.90 -14.57 -0.63
N ASN A 341 12.06 -14.68 -1.65
CA ASN A 341 10.71 -15.23 -1.55
C ASN A 341 10.54 -16.53 -2.37
N SER A 342 11.64 -17.15 -2.81
CA SER A 342 11.63 -18.35 -3.64
C SER A 342 10.94 -19.56 -2.98
N VAL A 343 10.93 -19.61 -1.64
CA VAL A 343 10.22 -20.64 -0.87
C VAL A 343 8.70 -20.57 -1.06
N ALA A 344 8.12 -19.37 -1.12
CA ALA A 344 6.69 -19.20 -1.38
C ALA A 344 6.37 -19.20 -2.87
N ILE A 345 7.25 -18.62 -3.68
CA ILE A 345 7.05 -18.37 -5.12
C ILE A 345 8.33 -18.81 -5.84
N PRO A 346 8.41 -20.05 -6.36
CA PRO A 346 9.64 -20.59 -6.95
C PRO A 346 10.25 -19.79 -8.10
N THR A 347 9.44 -18.98 -8.80
CA THR A 347 9.89 -18.09 -9.88
C THR A 347 10.42 -16.74 -9.37
N SER A 348 10.28 -16.44 -8.08
CA SER A 348 10.80 -15.23 -7.44
C SER A 348 12.31 -15.32 -7.27
N SER A 349 13.03 -14.36 -7.83
CA SER A 349 14.49 -14.30 -7.72
C SER A 349 14.95 -13.46 -6.52
N LEU A 350 16.13 -13.80 -6.00
CA LEU A 350 16.77 -13.06 -4.91
C LEU A 350 16.98 -11.59 -5.31
N THR A 351 16.62 -10.66 -4.44
CA THR A 351 16.81 -9.22 -4.65
C THR A 351 17.81 -8.66 -3.68
N THR A 352 18.72 -7.82 -4.18
CA THR A 352 19.74 -7.13 -3.37
C THR A 352 19.47 -5.64 -3.38
N ALA A 353 19.50 -5.01 -2.20
CA ALA A 353 19.40 -3.56 -2.04
C ALA A 353 20.63 -3.00 -1.34
N ASN A 354 21.08 -1.83 -1.81
CA ASN A 354 22.15 -1.04 -1.20
C ASN A 354 21.51 0.17 -0.52
N LEU A 355 21.65 0.28 0.81
CA LEU A 355 21.01 1.32 1.61
C LEU A 355 22.06 2.16 2.32
N PRO A 356 22.12 3.49 2.11
CA PRO A 356 23.05 4.34 2.85
C PRO A 356 22.72 4.29 4.35
N LEU A 357 23.73 4.07 5.19
CA LEU A 357 23.57 4.17 6.64
C LEU A 357 23.66 5.64 7.05
N THR A 358 22.56 6.18 7.55
CA THR A 358 22.42 7.62 7.79
C THR A 358 22.26 7.96 9.28
N ASP A 359 22.52 9.21 9.64
CA ASP A 359 22.27 9.73 10.99
C ASP A 359 20.76 9.81 11.25
N LEU A 360 20.34 9.66 12.51
CA LEU A 360 18.98 9.97 12.92
C LEU A 360 18.96 11.38 13.51
N VAL A 361 18.46 12.32 12.73
CA VAL A 361 18.25 13.71 13.16
C VAL A 361 16.87 13.83 13.81
N THR A 362 16.76 14.61 14.88
CA THR A 362 15.48 14.97 15.52
C THR A 362 15.46 16.47 15.80
N ILE A 363 14.47 17.19 15.27
CA ILE A 363 14.18 18.57 15.64
C ILE A 363 13.28 18.54 16.88
N THR A 364 13.71 19.23 17.93
CA THR A 364 12.95 19.33 19.20
C THR A 364 12.35 20.72 19.40
N GLN A 365 12.81 21.70 18.65
CA GLN A 365 12.26 23.06 18.66
C GLN A 365 12.40 23.69 17.28
N ALA A 366 11.29 24.25 16.78
CA ALA A 366 11.24 25.07 15.57
C ALA A 366 10.30 26.25 15.79
N GLU A 367 10.82 27.35 16.34
CA GLU A 367 10.00 28.48 16.79
C GLU A 367 10.42 29.78 16.11
N TYR A 368 9.44 30.54 15.62
CA TYR A 368 9.64 31.87 15.06
C TYR A 368 8.91 32.93 15.89
N HIS A 369 9.68 33.88 16.44
CA HIS A 369 9.13 35.00 17.21
C HIS A 369 8.73 36.15 16.28
N LEU A 370 7.44 36.46 16.24
CA LEU A 370 6.87 37.48 15.35
C LEU A 370 7.36 38.89 15.71
N SER A 371 7.53 39.17 17.00
CA SER A 371 7.97 40.48 17.50
C SER A 371 9.42 40.84 17.13
N THR A 372 10.30 39.85 16.97
CA THR A 372 11.74 40.04 16.71
C THR A 372 12.18 39.57 15.33
N GLY A 373 11.34 38.80 14.64
CA GLY A 373 11.69 38.14 13.38
C GLY A 373 12.75 37.05 13.54
N GLN A 374 12.88 36.45 14.73
CA GLN A 374 13.92 35.48 15.05
C GLN A 374 13.38 34.05 14.94
N LEU A 375 14.08 33.20 14.17
CA LEU A 375 13.89 31.76 14.16
C LEU A 375 14.91 31.10 15.11
N THR A 376 14.41 30.22 15.99
CA THR A 376 15.22 29.35 16.85
C THR A 376 14.95 27.89 16.50
N LEU A 377 16.00 27.17 16.13
CA LEU A 377 15.97 25.74 15.85
C LEU A 377 16.86 25.00 16.83
N VAL A 378 16.35 23.91 17.41
CA VAL A 378 17.14 22.95 18.19
C VAL A 378 16.94 21.57 17.58
N ALA A 379 18.04 20.92 17.23
CA ALA A 379 18.03 19.57 16.71
C ALA A 379 19.16 18.72 17.29
N SER A 380 18.96 17.41 17.32
CA SER A 380 19.95 16.43 17.76
C SER A 380 20.32 15.46 16.65
N THR A 381 21.56 15.00 16.67
CA THR A 381 22.07 13.83 15.93
C THR A 381 22.08 12.60 16.86
N SER A 382 21.94 11.39 16.31
CA SER A 382 22.09 10.15 17.06
C SER A 382 23.55 9.72 17.23
N ASP A 383 24.50 10.47 16.66
CA ASP A 383 25.93 10.27 16.79
C ASP A 383 26.54 11.17 17.87
N GLU A 384 26.38 10.78 19.13
CA GLU A 384 26.91 11.54 20.28
C GLU A 384 28.44 11.42 20.42
N THR A 385 29.04 10.40 19.78
CA THR A 385 30.48 10.13 19.88
C THR A 385 31.33 10.95 18.91
N SER A 386 30.79 11.30 17.75
CA SER A 386 31.44 12.20 16.79
C SER A 386 30.37 13.04 16.09
N PRO A 387 29.75 14.00 16.81
CA PRO A 387 28.57 14.72 16.32
C PRO A 387 28.80 15.43 14.97
N PRO A 388 28.15 15.00 13.88
CA PRO A 388 28.30 15.62 12.57
C PRO A 388 27.82 17.06 12.53
N ALA A 389 28.23 17.82 11.51
CA ALA A 389 27.65 19.13 11.24
C ALA A 389 26.16 18.97 10.86
N LEU A 390 25.31 19.85 11.41
CA LEU A 390 23.89 19.92 11.08
C LEU A 390 23.60 21.23 10.34
N THR A 391 22.84 21.16 9.26
CA THR A 391 22.50 22.30 8.39
C THR A 391 21.00 22.43 8.27
N ALA A 392 20.48 23.64 8.47
CA ALA A 392 19.05 23.94 8.37
C ALA A 392 18.70 24.58 7.02
N HIS A 393 17.54 24.18 6.49
CA HIS A 393 16.88 24.76 5.33
C HIS A 393 15.42 25.07 5.66
N THR A 394 14.79 25.95 4.90
CA THR A 394 13.33 26.06 4.85
C THR A 394 12.74 24.83 4.15
N GLY A 395 11.44 24.58 4.31
CA GLY A 395 10.75 23.47 3.63
C GLY A 395 10.77 23.52 2.09
N ASN A 396 11.16 24.65 1.49
CA ASN A 396 11.40 24.77 0.04
C ASN A 396 12.89 24.72 -0.35
N GLY A 397 13.78 24.35 0.58
CA GLY A 397 15.21 24.12 0.33
C GLY A 397 16.10 25.36 0.43
N THR A 398 15.61 26.51 0.89
CA THR A 398 16.45 27.71 1.09
C THR A 398 17.32 27.53 2.32
N LEU A 399 18.64 27.73 2.20
CA LEU A 399 19.58 27.61 3.30
C LEU A 399 19.30 28.65 4.40
N LEU A 400 19.15 28.17 5.65
CA LEU A 400 19.03 28.99 6.85
C LEU A 400 20.36 29.14 7.58
N GLY A 401 21.21 28.11 7.54
CA GLY A 401 22.55 28.12 8.11
C GLY A 401 22.90 26.82 8.85
N ASN A 402 24.10 26.80 9.43
CA ASN A 402 24.59 25.67 10.22
C ASN A 402 24.16 25.81 11.68
N LEU A 403 23.71 24.72 12.29
CA LEU A 403 23.48 24.69 13.73
C LEU A 403 24.82 24.62 14.46
N SER A 404 24.93 25.39 15.54
CA SER A 404 26.12 25.50 16.38
C SER A 404 26.00 24.62 17.63
N GLY A 405 27.13 24.10 18.12
CA GLY A 405 27.19 23.22 19.29
C GLY A 405 28.23 22.11 19.11
N ASN A 406 28.91 21.76 20.21
CA ASN A 406 29.97 20.74 20.21
C ASN A 406 29.45 19.33 20.52
N GLY A 407 28.23 19.23 21.06
CA GLY A 407 27.58 17.96 21.40
C GLY A 407 26.62 17.49 20.31
N ALA A 408 25.86 16.45 20.65
CA ALA A 408 24.82 15.90 19.80
C ALA A 408 23.66 16.87 19.55
N VAL A 409 23.30 17.69 20.55
CA VAL A 409 22.30 18.74 20.42
C VAL A 409 22.96 20.02 19.90
N LYS A 410 22.38 20.61 18.87
CA LYS A 410 22.85 21.84 18.23
C LYS A 410 21.72 22.84 18.08
N THR A 411 22.07 24.11 18.03
CA THR A 411 21.12 25.23 17.97
C THR A 411 21.49 26.19 16.85
N LEU A 412 20.49 26.63 16.10
CA LEU A 412 20.57 27.77 15.20
C LEU A 412 19.62 28.86 15.71
N SER A 413 20.13 30.08 15.83
CA SER A 413 19.30 31.27 16.01
C SER A 413 19.63 32.24 14.90
N THR A 414 18.64 32.60 14.09
CA THR A 414 18.83 33.45 12.91
C THR A 414 17.65 34.40 12.73
N SER A 415 17.92 35.62 12.26
CA SER A 415 16.88 36.58 11.95
C SER A 415 16.39 36.37 10.52
N LEU A 416 15.07 36.15 10.36
CA LEU A 416 14.41 36.03 9.07
C LEU A 416 13.32 37.10 8.95
N SER A 417 13.33 37.84 7.85
CA SER A 417 12.37 38.90 7.56
C SER A 417 12.03 38.86 6.06
N PRO A 418 10.78 39.16 5.65
CA PRO A 418 9.67 39.67 6.46
C PRO A 418 8.70 38.60 6.99
N ILE A 419 8.81 37.35 6.54
CA ILE A 419 7.85 36.29 6.88
C ILE A 419 8.55 35.03 7.42
N PRO A 420 7.91 34.32 8.37
CA PRO A 420 8.39 33.01 8.81
C PRO A 420 8.28 31.97 7.68
N PRO A 421 9.18 30.99 7.63
CA PRO A 421 8.95 29.78 6.83
C PRO A 421 7.85 28.93 7.49
N ALA A 422 7.04 28.23 6.68
CA ALA A 422 6.02 27.32 7.20
C ALA A 422 6.63 26.04 7.82
N LYS A 423 7.71 25.55 7.21
CA LYS A 423 8.46 24.36 7.62
C LYS A 423 9.95 24.63 7.62
N VAL A 424 10.67 23.88 8.44
CA VAL A 424 12.12 23.79 8.43
C VAL A 424 12.56 22.35 8.29
N GLN A 425 13.73 22.15 7.71
CA GLN A 425 14.39 20.85 7.60
C GLN A 425 15.81 20.98 8.15
N VAL A 426 16.24 20.03 8.97
CA VAL A 426 17.63 19.92 9.43
C VAL A 426 18.24 18.64 8.87
N THR A 427 19.41 18.75 8.26
CA THR A 427 20.13 17.63 7.61
C THR A 427 21.50 17.45 8.25
N SER A 428 21.92 16.20 8.42
CA SER A 428 23.25 15.84 8.93
C SER A 428 24.26 15.64 7.82
N ALA A 429 25.53 15.98 8.08
CA ALA A 429 26.65 15.76 7.16
C ALA A 429 26.90 14.26 6.87
N ASN A 430 26.43 13.36 7.74
CA ASN A 430 26.48 11.90 7.54
C ASN A 430 25.18 11.34 6.92
N GLY A 431 24.37 12.20 6.29
CA GLY A 431 23.05 11.87 5.77
C GLY A 431 21.98 11.81 6.85
N GLY A 432 20.71 11.73 6.45
CA GLY A 432 19.58 11.79 7.39
C GLY A 432 19.11 13.22 7.66
N SER A 433 17.82 13.36 7.90
CA SER A 433 17.19 14.66 8.13
C SER A 433 15.89 14.52 8.88
N ASP A 434 15.45 15.63 9.48
CA ASP A 434 14.12 15.77 10.06
C ASP A 434 13.47 17.07 9.59
N SER A 435 12.13 17.14 9.61
CA SER A 435 11.37 18.31 9.16
C SER A 435 10.19 18.58 10.05
N GLU A 436 10.05 19.83 10.48
CA GLU A 436 9.01 20.26 11.41
C GLU A 436 8.27 21.49 10.89
N ASP A 437 6.99 21.60 11.24
CA ASP A 437 6.24 22.84 11.10
C ASP A 437 6.81 23.89 12.07
N VAL A 438 6.87 25.13 11.62
CA VAL A 438 7.35 26.24 12.45
C VAL A 438 6.23 26.76 13.34
N VAL A 439 6.46 26.70 14.64
CA VAL A 439 5.55 27.27 15.63
C VAL A 439 5.74 28.78 15.68
N LEU A 440 4.66 29.53 15.48
CA LEU A 440 4.68 30.99 15.55
C LEU A 440 4.46 31.43 17.00
N VAL A 441 5.44 32.16 17.54
CA VAL A 441 5.42 32.69 18.89
C VAL A 441 5.14 34.20 18.84
N PRO A 442 4.16 34.72 19.60
CA PRO A 442 3.83 36.16 19.63
C PRO A 442 4.99 37.08 20.04
#